data_AF-A0A935EIL0-F1
#
_entry.id   AF-A0A935EIL0-F1
#
_cell.length_a   1.000
_cell.length_b   1.000
_cell.length_c   1.000
_cell.angle_alpha   90.00
_cell.angle_beta   90.00
_cell.angle_gamma   90.00
#
_symmetry.space_group_name_H-M   'P 1'
#
loop_
_entity.id
_entity.type
_entity.pdbx_description
1 polymer ?
#
loop_
_entity_poly.entity_id
_entity_poly.type
_entity_poly.pdbx_seq_one_letter_code
_entity_poly.pdbx_strand_id
1 'polypeptide(L)'
;MSFTLIDQGSENFELAVNVWNWKAAVEVIRHLDIVDEGAMRQMGYAATGVTIASNDAHEIGTRIRSEILPKVTPGKRMFANLSITDAPDDKTLHRDSDEEWKNYSVTHDWLEEFADFCLKSKGFQVF
;
A
#
# COMPACT_ATOMS: atom_id res chain seq x y z
N MET A 1 15.05 2.00 -0.12
CA MET A 1 14.47 1.48 1.13
C MET A 1 13.35 0.54 0.75
N SER A 2 13.25 -0.60 1.41
CA SER A 2 12.22 -1.63 1.17
C SER A 2 11.50 -1.91 2.47
N PHE A 3 10.28 -2.41 2.34
CA PHE A 3 9.44 -2.91 3.41
C PHE A 3 9.17 -4.40 3.17
N THR A 4 8.96 -5.14 4.24
CA THR A 4 8.49 -6.53 4.18
C THR A 4 7.25 -6.66 5.04
N LEU A 5 6.16 -7.13 4.43
CA LEU A 5 4.94 -7.47 5.14
C LEU A 5 4.97 -8.97 5.42
N ILE A 6 4.99 -9.34 6.68
CA ILE A 6 5.07 -10.74 7.12
C ILE A 6 3.71 -11.16 7.67
N ASP A 7 3.10 -12.20 7.10
CA ASP A 7 1.88 -12.79 7.62
C ASP A 7 2.07 -13.35 9.03
N GLN A 8 1.05 -13.21 9.86
CA GLN A 8 1.06 -13.75 11.23
C GLN A 8 0.59 -15.21 11.33
N GLY A 9 0.05 -15.79 10.25
CA GLY A 9 -0.40 -17.17 10.21
C GLY A 9 0.63 -18.16 9.66
N SER A 10 1.60 -17.69 8.86
CA SER A 10 2.60 -18.51 8.20
C SER A 10 3.91 -17.74 7.98
N GLU A 11 5.01 -18.30 8.46
CA GLU A 11 6.36 -17.72 8.32
C GLU A 11 6.83 -17.61 6.85
N ASN A 12 6.20 -18.33 5.92
CA ASN A 12 6.56 -18.33 4.50
C ASN A 12 5.61 -17.50 3.63
N PHE A 13 4.71 -16.73 4.23
CA PHE A 13 3.80 -15.86 3.49
C PHE A 13 4.16 -14.40 3.72
N GLU A 14 4.96 -13.84 2.82
CA GLU A 14 5.45 -12.48 2.88
C GLU A 14 5.23 -11.72 1.58
N LEU A 15 5.14 -10.39 1.68
CA LEU A 15 5.11 -9.48 0.54
C LEU A 15 6.26 -8.48 0.66
N ALA A 16 7.20 -8.55 -0.28
CA ALA A 16 8.29 -7.59 -0.40
C ALA A 16 7.82 -6.35 -1.17
N VAL A 17 8.02 -5.16 -0.59
CA VAL A 17 7.53 -3.90 -1.14
C VAL A 17 8.65 -2.87 -1.18
N ASN A 18 8.76 -2.09 -2.25
CA ASN A 18 9.69 -0.96 -2.26
C ASN A 18 9.03 0.30 -1.66
N VAL A 19 9.84 1.25 -1.17
CA VAL A 19 9.33 2.50 -0.57
C VAL A 19 8.43 3.33 -1.50
N TRP A 20 8.65 3.27 -2.81
CA TRP A 20 7.90 4.06 -3.79
C TRP A 20 6.45 3.59 -3.89
N ASN A 21 6.22 2.28 -3.87
CA ASN A 21 4.89 1.70 -3.79
C ASN A 21 4.31 1.84 -2.37
N TRP A 22 5.11 1.54 -1.34
CA TRP A 22 4.60 1.48 0.02
C TRP A 22 4.02 2.81 0.51
N LYS A 23 4.69 3.94 0.25
CA LYS A 23 4.14 5.24 0.67
C LYS A 23 2.79 5.54 0.03
N ALA A 24 2.60 5.22 -1.25
CA ALA A 24 1.30 5.40 -1.90
C ALA A 24 0.26 4.42 -1.34
N ALA A 25 0.63 3.18 -1.03
CA ALA A 25 -0.25 2.22 -0.38
C ALA A 25 -0.70 2.68 1.02
N VAL A 26 0.18 3.27 1.82
CA VAL A 26 -0.17 3.85 3.13
C VAL A 26 -1.20 4.96 2.99
N GLU A 27 -1.11 5.83 1.98
CA GLU A 27 -2.14 6.84 1.75
C GLU A 27 -3.47 6.25 1.28
N VAL A 28 -3.45 5.15 0.52
CA VAL A 28 -4.67 4.39 0.19
C VAL A 28 -5.30 3.85 1.47
N ILE A 29 -4.53 3.19 2.35
CA ILE A 29 -5.04 2.65 3.62
C ILE A 29 -5.58 3.77 4.51
N ARG A 30 -4.89 4.92 4.56
CA ARG A 30 -5.33 6.11 5.29
C ARG A 30 -6.70 6.59 4.79
N HIS A 31 -6.88 6.64 3.48
CA HIS A 31 -8.14 7.06 2.86
C HIS A 31 -9.30 6.12 3.20
N LEU A 32 -9.03 4.84 3.41
CA LEU A 32 -10.05 3.86 3.79
C LEU A 32 -10.48 4.02 5.26
N ASP A 33 -9.69 4.67 6.12
CA ASP A 33 -10.04 4.94 7.53
C ASP A 33 -10.37 3.65 8.31
N ILE A 34 -9.58 2.59 8.09
CA ILE A 34 -9.75 1.27 8.71
C ILE A 34 -8.86 1.12 9.95
N VAL A 35 -7.63 1.64 9.86
CA VAL A 35 -6.57 1.46 10.85
C VAL A 35 -6.41 2.74 11.67
N ASP A 36 -6.15 2.60 12.97
CA ASP A 36 -5.99 3.76 13.85
C ASP A 36 -4.78 4.63 13.48
N GLU A 37 -4.85 5.93 13.81
CA GLU A 37 -3.80 6.90 13.47
C GLU A 37 -2.41 6.55 14.05
N GLY A 38 -2.35 5.83 15.18
CA GLY A 38 -1.10 5.38 15.77
C GLY A 38 -0.41 4.33 14.89
N ALA A 39 -1.13 3.28 14.53
CA ALA A 39 -0.65 2.26 13.61
C ALA A 39 -0.36 2.83 12.21
N MET A 40 -1.21 3.72 11.70
CA MET A 40 -0.99 4.41 10.42
C MET A 40 0.31 5.20 10.37
N ARG A 41 0.67 5.90 11.46
CA ARG A 41 1.96 6.59 11.56
C ARG A 41 3.12 5.59 11.53
N GLN A 42 3.01 4.49 12.26
CA GLN A 42 4.07 3.48 12.32
C GLN A 42 4.28 2.77 10.98
N MET A 43 3.22 2.51 10.21
CA MET A 43 3.32 1.93 8.87
C MET A 43 4.13 2.81 7.90
N GLY A 44 4.17 4.13 8.13
CA GLY A 44 4.95 5.06 7.30
C GLY A 44 6.48 4.98 7.50
N TYR A 45 6.95 4.28 8.54
CA TYR A 45 8.36 4.15 8.88
C TYR A 45 8.81 2.70 8.76
N ALA A 46 9.98 2.47 8.16
CA ALA A 46 10.57 1.14 8.08
C ALA A 46 10.99 0.64 9.48
N ALA A 47 10.97 -0.68 9.66
CA ALA A 47 11.40 -1.41 10.85
C ALA A 47 10.67 -1.05 12.16
N THR A 48 9.42 -0.58 12.09
CA THR A 48 8.60 -0.35 13.30
C THR A 48 8.04 -1.64 13.88
N GLY A 49 7.84 -2.67 13.05
CA GLY A 49 7.22 -3.92 13.47
C GLY A 49 5.75 -3.75 13.84
N VAL A 50 5.08 -2.70 13.34
CA VAL A 50 3.65 -2.49 13.57
C VAL A 50 2.86 -3.67 13.02
N THR A 51 1.85 -4.10 13.78
CA THR A 51 0.98 -5.23 13.44
C THR A 51 -0.41 -4.74 13.06
N ILE A 52 -0.94 -5.28 11.97
CA ILE A 52 -2.31 -5.11 11.53
C ILE A 52 -3.07 -6.41 11.80
N ALA A 53 -4.20 -6.30 12.51
CA ALA A 53 -5.01 -7.46 12.87
C ALA A 53 -5.66 -8.10 11.62
N SER A 54 -6.00 -9.39 11.71
CA SER A 54 -6.62 -10.11 10.58
C SER A 54 -7.89 -9.44 10.05
N ASN A 55 -8.74 -8.90 10.93
CA ASN A 55 -9.98 -8.25 10.52
C ASN A 55 -9.70 -6.98 9.70
N ASP A 56 -8.77 -6.14 10.17
CA ASP A 56 -8.38 -4.91 9.49
C ASP A 56 -7.66 -5.22 8.17
N ALA A 57 -6.80 -6.24 8.15
CA ALA A 57 -6.15 -6.70 6.93
C ALA A 57 -7.20 -7.15 5.89
N HIS A 58 -8.18 -7.95 6.30
CA HIS A 58 -9.24 -8.42 5.39
C HIS A 58 -10.11 -7.28 4.89
N GLU A 59 -10.42 -6.31 5.76
CA GLU A 59 -11.17 -5.12 5.40
C GLU A 59 -10.40 -4.25 4.40
N ILE A 60 -9.08 -4.05 4.60
CA ILE A 60 -8.20 -3.36 3.66
C ILE A 60 -8.27 -4.03 2.29
N GLY A 61 -8.03 -5.34 2.24
CA GLY A 61 -8.04 -6.09 0.96
C GLY A 61 -9.41 -6.05 0.27
N THR A 62 -10.50 -6.13 1.05
CA THR A 62 -11.86 -6.06 0.53
C THR A 62 -12.15 -4.69 -0.10
N ARG A 63 -11.84 -3.60 0.61
CA ARG A 63 -12.10 -2.23 0.13
C ARG A 63 -11.17 -1.81 -0.99
N ILE A 64 -9.92 -2.27 -1.00
CA ILE A 64 -9.06 -2.07 -2.19
C ILE A 64 -9.69 -2.72 -3.42
N ARG A 65 -10.17 -3.96 -3.31
CA ARG A 65 -10.81 -4.65 -4.43
C ARG A 65 -12.12 -4.00 -4.89
N SER A 66 -12.97 -3.57 -3.97
CA SER A 66 -14.30 -3.06 -4.31
C SER A 66 -14.33 -1.57 -4.65
N GLU A 67 -13.41 -0.76 -4.10
CA GLU A 67 -13.47 0.71 -4.22
C GLU A 67 -12.28 1.33 -4.96
N ILE A 68 -11.10 0.70 -4.94
CA ILE A 68 -9.87 1.27 -5.51
C ILE A 68 -9.55 0.64 -6.86
N LEU A 69 -9.49 -0.69 -6.97
CA LEU A 69 -9.19 -1.39 -8.22
C LEU A 69 -10.12 -1.00 -9.39
N PRO A 70 -11.44 -0.79 -9.20
CA PRO A 70 -12.31 -0.37 -10.31
C PRO A 70 -11.94 1.02 -10.87
N LYS A 71 -11.27 1.87 -10.09
CA LYS A 71 -10.82 3.20 -10.50
C LYS A 71 -9.43 3.14 -11.15
N VAL A 72 -8.54 2.30 -10.60
CA VAL A 72 -7.17 2.08 -11.11
C VAL A 72 -7.17 0.90 -12.07
N THR A 73 -7.80 1.05 -13.23
CA THR A 73 -7.87 -0.03 -14.25
C THR A 73 -6.47 -0.50 -14.70
N PRO A 74 -6.34 -1.71 -15.27
CA PRO A 74 -5.06 -2.20 -15.81
C PRO A 74 -4.34 -1.17 -16.70
N GLY A 75 -3.03 -1.05 -16.54
CA GLY A 75 -2.20 -0.05 -17.22
C GLY A 75 -2.18 1.34 -16.57
N LYS A 76 -3.01 1.59 -15.55
CA LYS A 76 -2.98 2.83 -14.75
C LYS A 76 -2.22 2.65 -13.45
N ARG A 77 -1.84 3.79 -12.87
CA ARG A 77 -1.27 3.89 -11.53
C ARG A 77 -1.93 5.01 -10.74
N MET A 78 -1.97 4.85 -9.42
CA MET A 78 -2.43 5.85 -8.47
C MET A 78 -1.24 6.42 -7.71
N PHE A 79 -1.15 7.74 -7.61
CA PHE A 79 -0.11 8.42 -6.84
C PHE A 79 -0.44 8.51 -5.35
N ALA A 80 0.52 8.94 -4.52
CA ALA A 80 0.30 9.11 -3.07
C ALA A 80 -0.80 10.13 -2.71
N ASN A 81 -1.09 11.12 -3.57
CA ASN A 81 -2.25 12.02 -3.38
C ASN A 81 -3.58 11.42 -3.87
N LEU A 82 -3.61 10.13 -4.19
CA LEU A 82 -4.77 9.37 -4.69
C LEU A 82 -5.25 9.75 -6.10
N SER A 83 -4.55 10.67 -6.78
CA SER A 83 -4.82 10.94 -8.20
C SER A 83 -4.36 9.77 -9.07
N ILE A 84 -5.06 9.54 -10.18
CA ILE A 84 -4.82 8.42 -11.09
C ILE A 84 -4.25 8.94 -12.40
N THR A 85 -3.26 8.24 -12.93
CA THR A 85 -2.69 8.52 -14.25
C THR A 85 -2.54 7.23 -15.06
N ASP A 86 -2.60 7.37 -16.38
CA ASP A 86 -2.22 6.37 -17.36
C ASP A 86 -0.81 6.62 -17.93
N ALA A 87 -0.16 7.71 -17.53
CA ALA A 87 1.20 8.00 -17.94
C ALA A 87 2.17 7.01 -17.29
N PRO A 88 3.07 6.39 -18.07
CA PRO A 88 4.10 5.50 -17.53
C PRO A 88 5.03 6.25 -16.58
N ASP A 89 5.74 5.51 -15.73
CA ASP A 89 6.80 6.08 -14.90
C ASP A 89 8.01 6.45 -15.78
N ASP A 90 8.25 7.76 -15.91
CA ASP A 90 9.37 8.32 -16.67
C ASP A 90 10.67 8.38 -15.84
N LYS A 91 10.61 7.96 -14.55
CA LYS A 91 11.71 7.97 -13.58
C LYS A 91 12.20 9.38 -13.24
N THR A 92 11.41 10.41 -13.53
CA THR A 92 11.70 11.77 -13.08
C THR A 92 11.55 11.83 -11.57
N LEU A 93 12.62 12.23 -10.88
CA LEU A 93 12.57 12.46 -9.43
C LEU A 93 12.14 13.90 -9.16
N HIS A 94 10.93 14.07 -8.64
CA HIS A 94 10.39 15.36 -8.20
C HIS A 94 10.97 15.73 -6.84
N ARG A 95 11.67 16.86 -6.74
CA ARG A 95 12.27 17.37 -5.49
C ARG A 95 11.53 18.57 -4.90
N ASP A 96 10.58 19.12 -5.64
CA ASP A 96 9.70 20.17 -5.15
C ASP A 96 8.70 19.54 -4.19
N SER A 97 8.57 20.10 -2.99
CA SER A 97 7.65 19.60 -1.97
C SER A 97 6.21 19.49 -2.47
N ASP A 98 5.80 20.37 -3.38
CA ASP A 98 4.44 20.39 -3.93
C ASP A 98 4.22 19.29 -4.98
N GLU A 99 5.30 18.64 -5.44
CA GLU A 99 5.28 17.57 -6.45
C GLU A 99 5.86 16.23 -5.96
N GLU A 100 6.47 16.18 -4.76
CA GLU A 100 7.12 14.96 -4.24
C GLU A 100 6.20 13.74 -4.20
N TRP A 101 4.89 13.95 -4.06
CA TRP A 101 3.87 12.90 -4.09
C TRP A 101 3.86 12.10 -5.41
N LYS A 102 4.33 12.68 -6.51
CA LYS A 102 4.44 12.01 -7.82
C LYS A 102 5.48 10.90 -7.86
N ASN A 103 6.46 10.93 -6.96
CA ASN A 103 7.49 9.90 -6.86
C ASN A 103 6.96 8.56 -6.34
N TYR A 104 5.76 8.57 -5.73
CA TYR A 104 5.17 7.42 -5.07
C TYR A 104 3.90 7.03 -5.81
N SER A 105 3.82 5.77 -6.24
CA SER A 105 2.63 5.28 -6.93
C SER A 105 2.46 3.78 -6.76
N VAL A 106 1.22 3.31 -6.94
CA VAL A 106 0.85 1.90 -6.98
C VAL A 106 0.12 1.61 -8.29
N THR A 107 0.48 0.51 -8.94
CA THR A 107 -0.19 0.05 -10.16
C THR A 107 -1.42 -0.78 -9.83
N HIS A 108 -2.30 -1.00 -10.82
CA HIS A 108 -3.38 -1.99 -10.71
C HIS A 108 -2.88 -3.34 -10.18
N ASP A 109 -1.87 -3.91 -10.84
CA ASP A 109 -1.39 -5.26 -10.53
C ASP A 109 -0.79 -5.35 -9.13
N TRP A 110 -0.09 -4.29 -8.70
CA TRP A 110 0.45 -4.22 -7.34
C TRP A 110 -0.66 -4.13 -6.29
N LEU A 111 -1.71 -3.33 -6.55
CA LEU A 111 -2.87 -3.22 -5.66
C LEU A 111 -3.64 -4.55 -5.58
N GLU A 112 -3.73 -5.28 -6.70
CA GLU A 112 -4.35 -6.61 -6.74
C GLU A 112 -3.56 -7.60 -5.89
N GLU A 113 -2.23 -7.67 -6.06
CA GLU A 113 -1.34 -8.53 -5.27
C GLU A 113 -1.41 -8.17 -3.77
N PHE A 114 -1.40 -6.88 -3.43
CA PHE A 114 -1.49 -6.44 -2.05
C PHE A 114 -2.85 -6.78 -1.42
N ALA A 115 -3.95 -6.58 -2.15
CA ALA A 115 -5.28 -6.96 -1.68
C ALA A 115 -5.39 -8.48 -1.47
N ASP A 116 -4.80 -9.28 -2.36
CA ASP A 116 -4.70 -10.73 -2.23
C ASP A 116 -3.94 -11.15 -0.98
N PHE A 117 -2.79 -10.51 -0.73
CA PHE A 117 -2.00 -10.72 0.47
C PHE A 117 -2.84 -10.45 1.72
N CYS A 118 -3.45 -9.27 1.80
CA CYS A 118 -4.32 -8.85 2.88
C CYS A 118 -5.42 -9.87 3.18
N LEU A 119 -6.17 -10.32 2.16
CA LEU A 119 -7.29 -11.26 2.29
C LEU A 119 -6.87 -12.67 2.71
N LYS A 120 -5.65 -13.09 2.36
CA LYS A 120 -5.13 -14.42 2.71
C LYS A 120 -4.43 -14.43 4.07
N SER A 121 -3.94 -13.27 4.52
CA SER A 121 -3.22 -13.12 5.78
C SER A 121 -4.08 -13.42 7.01
N LYS A 122 -3.45 -13.74 8.14
CA LYS A 122 -4.04 -13.74 9.49
C LYS A 122 -3.73 -12.45 10.23
N GLY A 123 -3.61 -11.35 9.50
CA GLY A 123 -2.94 -10.14 9.96
C GLY A 123 -1.48 -10.15 9.51
N PHE A 124 -0.84 -8.99 9.52
CA PHE A 124 0.53 -8.86 9.04
C PHE A 124 1.33 -7.85 9.85
N GLN A 125 2.64 -8.04 9.86
CA GLN A 125 3.60 -7.13 10.48
C GLN A 125 4.40 -6.40 9.40
N VAL A 126 4.67 -5.11 9.58
CA VAL A 126 5.43 -4.28 8.63
C VAL A 126 6.85 -4.04 9.16
N PHE A 127 7.85 -4.46 8.39
CA PHE A 127 9.29 -4.21 8.61
C PHE A 127 9.88 -3.34 7.52
#